data_AF-A0A6I6C8B5-F1
#
_entry.id   AF-A0A6I6C8B5-F1
#
_cell.length_a   1.000
_cell.length_b   1.000
_cell.length_c   1.000
_cell.angle_alpha   90.00
_cell.angle_beta   90.00
_cell.angle_gamma   90.00
#
_symmetry.space_group_name_H-M   'P 1'
#
loop_
_entity.id
_entity.type
_entity.pdbx_description
1 polymer ?
#
loop_
_entity_poly.entity_id
_entity_poly.type
_entity_poly.pdbx_seq_one_letter_code
_entity_poly.pdbx_strand_id
1 'polypeptide(L)'
;MDIKGIEDFVDKKGAYKLFNKAVLKGYIALSASEIISQELTILNLKDYAQNVINRVNKFVKTDIDVEYLFDIVNFEFFSDYEATKLHIDNQEQIKSIKVTVKEGKENSLEQVSLSGSATVKTFLKLDLNNLINITTLNNLKFGAIHPGEGKIISHLLKANNIEEYNKGLIVKNIDKSNKSAIISLSDRFNNPYFLSSDIELNYT
;
A
#
# COMPACT_ATOMS: atom_id res chain seq x y z
N MET A 1 -2.34 -25.02 -8.58
CA MET A 1 -1.94 -24.27 -7.37
C MET A 1 -3.23 -23.89 -6.65
N ASP A 2 -3.37 -24.20 -5.36
CA ASP A 2 -4.65 -24.07 -4.64
C ASP A 2 -4.98 -22.58 -4.40
N ILE A 3 -6.17 -22.11 -4.82
CA ILE A 3 -6.66 -20.74 -4.59
C ILE A 3 -6.58 -20.39 -3.10
N LYS A 4 -6.71 -21.40 -2.23
CA LYS A 4 -6.53 -21.28 -0.79
C LYS A 4 -5.16 -20.72 -0.40
N GLY A 5 -4.08 -21.01 -1.14
CA GLY A 5 -2.76 -20.44 -0.90
C GLY A 5 -2.66 -18.95 -1.27
N ILE A 6 -3.44 -18.51 -2.27
CA ILE A 6 -3.55 -17.09 -2.67
C ILE A 6 -4.43 -16.34 -1.66
N GLU A 7 -5.57 -16.93 -1.26
CA GLU A 7 -6.44 -16.41 -0.21
C GLU A 7 -5.71 -16.32 1.14
N ASP A 8 -4.98 -17.36 1.55
CA ASP A 8 -4.13 -17.36 2.74
C ASP A 8 -2.99 -16.33 2.66
N PHE A 9 -2.50 -16.00 1.45
CA PHE A 9 -1.52 -14.93 1.25
C PHE A 9 -2.14 -13.53 1.36
N VAL A 10 -3.35 -13.33 0.82
CA VAL A 10 -4.13 -12.09 0.92
C VAL A 10 -4.55 -11.84 2.36
N ASP A 11 -5.08 -12.87 3.04
CA ASP A 11 -5.63 -12.81 4.40
C ASP A 11 -4.61 -13.09 5.52
N LYS A 12 -3.39 -13.47 5.16
CA LYS A 12 -2.25 -13.75 6.06
C LYS A 12 -2.45 -14.94 7.01
N LYS A 13 -2.87 -16.07 6.49
CA LYS A 13 -2.79 -17.34 7.22
C LYS A 13 -1.44 -18.02 6.93
N GLY A 14 -0.80 -18.56 7.97
CA GLY A 14 0.44 -19.34 7.84
C GLY A 14 1.70 -18.57 7.40
N ALA A 15 2.60 -19.25 6.67
CA ALA A 15 3.93 -18.77 6.29
C ALA A 15 3.91 -17.54 5.35
N TYR A 16 2.82 -17.35 4.61
CA TYR A 16 2.66 -16.32 3.59
C TYR A 16 2.68 -14.88 4.15
N LYS A 17 2.34 -14.69 5.43
CA LYS A 17 2.45 -13.42 6.17
C LYS A 17 3.87 -12.83 6.15
N LEU A 18 4.89 -13.69 6.07
CA LEU A 18 6.30 -13.28 6.11
C LEU A 18 6.77 -12.66 4.78
N PHE A 19 6.12 -12.98 3.65
CA PHE A 19 6.59 -12.61 2.32
C PHE A 19 5.91 -11.35 1.75
N ASN A 20 4.69 -11.04 2.21
CA ASN A 20 3.99 -9.83 1.78
C ASN A 20 4.46 -8.59 2.55
N LYS A 21 5.37 -7.82 1.92
CA LYS A 21 5.91 -6.55 2.44
C LYS A 21 5.00 -5.33 2.24
N ALA A 22 3.78 -5.45 1.70
CA ALA A 22 2.86 -4.31 1.58
C ALA A 22 2.64 -3.61 2.93
N VAL A 23 2.62 -2.28 2.91
CA VAL A 23 2.35 -1.47 4.12
C VAL A 23 0.86 -1.54 4.44
N LEU A 24 0.04 -1.03 3.52
CA LEU A 24 -1.41 -1.12 3.58
C LEU A 24 -1.87 -2.46 3.00
N LYS A 25 -2.85 -3.11 3.63
CA LYS A 25 -3.28 -4.47 3.28
C LYS A 25 -4.80 -4.53 3.22
N GLY A 26 -5.35 -5.23 2.22
CA GLY A 26 -6.79 -5.23 1.93
C GLY A 26 -7.29 -3.98 1.21
N TYR A 27 -6.41 -3.00 0.99
CA TYR A 27 -6.68 -1.77 0.26
C TYR A 27 -5.58 -1.50 -0.76
N ILE A 28 -5.87 -0.67 -1.75
CA ILE A 28 -4.87 -0.08 -2.65
C ILE A 28 -4.77 1.42 -2.36
N ALA A 29 -3.56 1.87 -2.06
CA ALA A 29 -3.26 3.26 -1.78
C ALA A 29 -3.07 4.04 -3.08
N LEU A 30 -3.94 5.00 -3.35
CA LEU A 30 -3.98 5.81 -4.57
C LEU A 30 -3.79 7.29 -4.22
N SER A 31 -3.06 8.03 -5.04
CA SER A 31 -2.97 9.50 -4.96
C SER A 31 -4.29 10.17 -5.38
N ALA A 32 -4.38 11.49 -5.15
CA ALA A 32 -5.58 12.25 -5.48
C ALA A 32 -5.95 12.22 -6.97
N SER A 33 -4.97 12.20 -7.88
CA SER A 33 -5.22 12.07 -9.31
C SER A 33 -5.58 10.65 -9.72
N GLU A 34 -4.97 9.64 -9.08
CA GLU A 34 -5.22 8.24 -9.39
C GLU A 34 -6.62 7.81 -8.93
N ILE A 35 -7.04 8.21 -7.72
CA ILE A 35 -8.27 7.71 -7.10
C ILE A 35 -9.56 8.18 -7.78
N ILE A 36 -9.49 9.18 -8.66
CA ILE A 36 -10.65 9.69 -9.42
C ILE A 36 -10.68 9.18 -10.85
N SER A 37 -9.61 8.54 -11.33
CA SER A 37 -9.45 8.08 -12.71
C SER A 37 -9.41 6.56 -12.75
N GLN A 38 -10.34 5.97 -13.50
CA GLN A 38 -10.40 4.51 -13.68
C GLN A 38 -9.13 3.99 -14.36
N GLU A 39 -8.62 4.68 -15.39
CA GLU A 39 -7.40 4.31 -16.11
C GLU A 39 -6.18 4.31 -15.20
N LEU A 40 -5.93 5.42 -14.48
CA LEU A 40 -4.78 5.53 -13.58
C LEU A 40 -4.88 4.53 -12.42
N THR A 41 -6.10 4.25 -11.96
CA THR A 41 -6.34 3.22 -10.95
C THR A 41 -5.98 1.82 -11.47
N ILE A 42 -6.30 1.48 -12.73
CA ILE A 42 -5.90 0.20 -13.35
C ILE A 42 -4.39 0.09 -13.43
N LEU A 43 -3.68 1.16 -13.82
CA LEU A 43 -2.21 1.17 -13.87
C LEU A 43 -1.61 0.91 -12.48
N ASN A 44 -2.13 1.56 -11.44
CA ASN A 44 -1.67 1.35 -10.07
C ASN A 44 -1.97 -0.09 -9.56
N LEU A 45 -3.12 -0.63 -9.93
CA LEU A 45 -3.50 -2.03 -9.69
C LEU A 45 -2.53 -3.02 -10.35
N LYS A 46 -2.12 -2.77 -11.60
CA LYS A 46 -1.12 -3.58 -12.31
C LYS A 46 0.21 -3.55 -11.58
N ASP A 47 0.70 -2.36 -11.21
CA ASP A 47 1.93 -2.20 -10.45
C ASP A 47 1.88 -2.93 -9.10
N TYR A 48 0.74 -2.86 -8.41
CA TYR A 48 0.52 -3.60 -7.17
C TYR A 48 0.61 -5.13 -7.40
N ALA A 49 -0.11 -5.64 -8.41
CA ALA A 49 -0.11 -7.06 -8.75
C ALA A 49 1.29 -7.55 -9.14
N GLN A 50 2.03 -6.78 -9.95
CA GLN A 50 3.41 -7.08 -10.34
C GLN A 50 4.34 -7.14 -9.13
N ASN A 51 4.22 -6.20 -8.19
CA ASN A 51 5.01 -6.21 -6.96
C ASN A 51 4.72 -7.43 -6.07
N VAL A 52 3.46 -7.87 -6.02
CA VAL A 52 3.06 -9.10 -5.31
C VAL A 52 3.66 -10.33 -6.00
N ILE A 53 3.43 -10.47 -7.31
CA ILE A 53 3.90 -11.62 -8.09
C ILE A 53 5.42 -11.71 -8.06
N ASN A 54 6.15 -10.61 -8.29
CA ASN A 54 7.61 -10.59 -8.22
C ASN A 54 8.15 -11.03 -6.86
N ARG A 55 7.40 -10.82 -5.78
CA ARG A 55 7.79 -11.28 -4.45
C ARG A 55 7.49 -12.76 -4.26
N VAL A 56 6.35 -13.25 -4.73
CA VAL A 56 6.00 -14.67 -4.68
C VAL A 56 6.92 -15.49 -5.59
N ASN A 57 7.24 -15.00 -6.79
CA ASN A 57 8.11 -15.65 -7.78
C ASN A 57 9.53 -15.92 -7.25
N LYS A 58 10.01 -15.12 -6.29
CA LYS A 58 11.30 -15.35 -5.62
C LYS A 58 11.31 -16.62 -4.75
N PHE A 59 10.15 -17.09 -4.33
CA PHE A 59 9.98 -18.26 -3.46
C PHE A 59 9.36 -19.44 -4.18
N VAL A 60 8.48 -19.17 -5.15
CA VAL A 60 7.80 -20.17 -5.97
C VAL A 60 8.17 -19.86 -7.41
N LYS A 61 8.77 -20.79 -8.15
CA LYS A 61 9.13 -20.58 -9.56
C LYS A 61 7.89 -20.60 -10.45
N THR A 62 7.06 -19.57 -10.35
CA THR A 62 5.87 -19.35 -11.18
C THR A 62 6.17 -18.28 -12.22
N ASP A 63 5.69 -18.50 -13.45
CA ASP A 63 5.81 -17.56 -14.57
C ASP A 63 4.44 -16.95 -14.89
N ILE A 64 3.93 -16.15 -13.95
CA ILE A 64 2.61 -15.50 -14.10
C ILE A 64 2.84 -14.13 -14.72
N ASP A 65 2.31 -13.92 -15.92
CA ASP A 65 2.27 -12.64 -16.61
C ASP A 65 1.10 -11.79 -16.09
N VAL A 66 1.41 -10.61 -15.55
CA VAL A 66 0.42 -9.66 -15.02
C VAL A 66 -0.45 -9.08 -16.12
N GLU A 67 0.10 -8.84 -17.32
CA GLU A 67 -0.69 -8.30 -18.43
C GLU A 67 -1.79 -9.29 -18.81
N TYR A 68 -1.42 -10.56 -18.93
CA TYR A 68 -2.39 -11.62 -19.19
C TYR A 68 -3.45 -11.77 -18.08
N LEU A 69 -3.07 -11.58 -16.81
CA LEU A 69 -4.05 -11.57 -15.70
C LEU A 69 -5.09 -10.46 -15.85
N PHE A 70 -4.68 -9.29 -16.34
CA PHE A 70 -5.60 -8.16 -16.54
C PHE A 70 -6.48 -8.37 -17.77
N ASP A 71 -6.02 -9.13 -18.77
CA ASP A 71 -6.81 -9.48 -19.94
C ASP A 71 -7.97 -10.44 -19.64
N ILE A 72 -7.86 -11.25 -18.60
CA ILE A 72 -8.86 -12.28 -18.23
C ILE A 72 -9.86 -11.81 -17.17
N VAL A 73 -9.77 -10.57 -16.69
CA VAL A 73 -10.69 -10.00 -15.70
C VAL A 73 -11.38 -8.73 -16.21
N ASN A 74 -12.55 -8.45 -15.66
CA ASN A 74 -13.28 -7.20 -15.80
C ASN A 74 -13.14 -6.38 -14.52
N PHE A 75 -13.08 -5.06 -14.67
CA PHE A 75 -13.04 -4.10 -13.57
C PHE A 75 -14.32 -3.26 -13.57
N GLU A 76 -15.01 -3.21 -12.44
CA GLU A 76 -16.09 -2.28 -12.16
C GLU A 76 -15.68 -1.36 -11.01
N PHE A 77 -15.87 -0.05 -11.15
CA PHE A 77 -15.43 0.95 -10.19
C PHE A 77 -16.62 1.55 -9.45
N PHE A 78 -16.47 1.80 -8.15
CA PHE A 78 -17.56 2.27 -7.29
C PHE A 78 -17.12 3.43 -6.40
N SER A 79 -18.04 4.38 -6.18
CA SER A 79 -17.86 5.56 -5.32
C SER A 79 -18.18 5.28 -3.84
N ASP A 80 -18.55 4.05 -3.51
CA ASP A 80 -18.82 3.56 -2.15
C ASP A 80 -18.03 2.27 -1.85
N TYR A 81 -17.87 1.97 -0.56
CA TYR A 81 -17.13 0.77 -0.11
C TYR A 81 -17.92 -0.53 -0.24
N GLU A 82 -19.25 -0.43 -0.34
CA GLU A 82 -20.17 -1.57 -0.44
C GLU A 82 -20.43 -1.99 -1.91
N ALA A 83 -19.79 -1.32 -2.87
CA ALA A 83 -19.92 -1.57 -4.30
C ALA A 83 -21.37 -1.48 -4.82
N THR A 84 -22.11 -0.45 -4.37
CA THR A 84 -23.51 -0.22 -4.78
C THR A 84 -23.68 0.99 -5.69
N LYS A 85 -22.74 1.93 -5.67
CA LYS A 85 -22.78 3.16 -6.46
C LYS A 85 -21.65 3.16 -7.49
N LEU A 86 -22.00 2.98 -8.76
CA LEU A 86 -21.03 3.06 -9.85
C LEU A 86 -20.31 4.41 -9.85
N HIS A 87 -18.99 4.35 -10.06
CA HIS A 87 -18.13 5.50 -10.12
C HIS A 87 -18.29 6.27 -11.43
N ILE A 88 -18.30 7.60 -11.35
CA ILE A 88 -18.28 8.49 -12.51
C ILE A 88 -16.88 9.10 -12.62
N ASP A 89 -16.22 8.81 -13.74
CA ASP A 89 -14.81 9.15 -13.95
C ASP A 89 -14.53 10.65 -13.79
N ASN A 90 -13.46 10.97 -13.07
CA ASN A 90 -12.98 12.31 -12.75
C ASN A 90 -13.95 13.19 -11.94
N GLN A 91 -15.01 12.63 -11.36
CA GLN A 91 -15.98 13.38 -10.55
C GLN A 91 -15.95 12.99 -9.07
N GLU A 92 -15.79 11.70 -8.80
CA GLU A 92 -15.85 11.16 -7.45
C GLU A 92 -14.61 10.32 -7.15
N GLN A 93 -14.37 10.01 -5.88
CA GLN A 93 -13.32 9.07 -5.53
C GLN A 93 -13.84 7.64 -5.74
N ILE A 94 -13.06 6.82 -6.43
CA ILE A 94 -13.16 5.37 -6.41
C ILE A 94 -12.89 4.94 -4.98
N LYS A 95 -13.85 4.27 -4.33
CA LYS A 95 -13.73 3.69 -2.97
C LYS A 95 -13.62 2.18 -2.99
N SER A 96 -14.16 1.53 -4.02
CA SER A 96 -13.99 0.11 -4.23
C SER A 96 -13.93 -0.25 -5.72
N ILE A 97 -13.28 -1.38 -6.00
CA ILE A 97 -13.07 -1.92 -7.33
C ILE A 97 -13.49 -3.38 -7.27
N LYS A 98 -14.47 -3.76 -8.06
CA LYS A 98 -14.86 -5.16 -8.21
C LYS A 98 -14.14 -5.73 -9.41
N VAL A 99 -13.42 -6.81 -9.18
CA VAL A 99 -12.68 -7.56 -10.18
C VAL A 99 -13.41 -8.88 -10.39
N THR A 100 -13.81 -9.17 -11.62
CA THR A 100 -14.56 -10.38 -11.95
C THR A 100 -13.85 -11.13 -13.08
N VAL A 101 -13.70 -12.45 -12.98
CA VAL A 101 -13.16 -13.25 -14.10
C VAL A 101 -14.11 -13.14 -15.29
N LYS A 102 -13.58 -12.88 -16.48
CA LYS A 102 -14.37 -12.83 -17.72
C LYS A 102 -14.95 -14.21 -18.02
N GLU A 103 -16.22 -14.25 -18.42
CA GLU A 103 -16.87 -15.47 -18.87
C GLU A 103 -16.11 -16.10 -20.04
N GLY A 104 -15.88 -17.40 -19.98
CA GLY A 104 -15.12 -18.15 -20.98
C GLY A 104 -13.59 -18.00 -20.85
N LYS A 105 -13.10 -17.26 -19.85
CA LYS A 105 -11.67 -17.10 -19.55
C LYS A 105 -11.21 -17.86 -18.30
N GLU A 106 -12.07 -18.68 -17.70
CA GLU A 106 -11.82 -19.36 -16.43
C GLU A 106 -10.60 -20.31 -16.49
N ASN A 107 -10.37 -20.94 -17.65
CA ASN A 107 -9.26 -21.88 -17.86
C ASN A 107 -8.12 -21.29 -18.72
N SER A 108 -8.03 -19.96 -18.76
CA SER A 108 -7.05 -19.25 -19.58
C SER A 108 -5.62 -19.40 -19.07
N LEU A 109 -5.43 -19.68 -17.78
CA LEU A 109 -4.12 -19.93 -17.18
C LEU A 109 -3.84 -21.43 -17.16
N GLU A 110 -2.66 -21.82 -17.62
CA GLU A 110 -2.26 -23.23 -17.54
C GLU A 110 -2.26 -23.71 -16.09
N GLN A 111 -2.84 -24.89 -15.86
CA GLN A 111 -2.84 -25.59 -14.56
C GLN A 111 -3.58 -24.85 -13.41
N VAL A 112 -4.31 -23.78 -13.72
CA VAL A 112 -5.10 -23.00 -12.75
C VAL A 112 -6.44 -22.60 -13.38
N SER A 113 -7.55 -22.96 -12.74
CA SER A 113 -8.88 -22.46 -13.09
C SER A 113 -9.22 -21.30 -12.16
N LEU A 114 -9.62 -20.16 -12.73
CA LEU A 114 -10.04 -18.96 -12.00
C LEU A 114 -11.53 -18.75 -12.18
N SER A 115 -12.24 -18.48 -11.10
CA SER A 115 -13.67 -18.15 -11.15
C SER A 115 -14.07 -17.21 -10.03
N GLY A 116 -15.11 -16.40 -10.27
CA GLY A 116 -15.73 -15.55 -9.26
C GLY A 116 -15.35 -14.08 -9.37
N SER A 117 -15.62 -13.35 -8.29
CA SER A 117 -15.34 -11.92 -8.16
C SER A 117 -14.76 -11.58 -6.80
N ALA A 118 -13.90 -10.57 -6.75
CA ALA A 118 -13.38 -9.99 -5.52
C ALA A 118 -13.59 -8.47 -5.53
N THR A 119 -13.85 -7.90 -4.36
CA THR A 119 -13.93 -6.44 -4.19
C THR A 119 -12.70 -5.96 -3.43
N VAL A 120 -11.95 -5.05 -4.03
CA VAL A 120 -10.78 -4.40 -3.44
C VAL A 120 -11.17 -2.99 -3.05
N LYS A 121 -10.87 -2.60 -1.80
CA LYS A 121 -11.10 -1.23 -1.34
C LYS A 121 -9.92 -0.33 -1.73
N THR A 122 -10.16 0.95 -1.91
CA THR A 122 -9.10 1.93 -2.17
C THR A 122 -8.91 2.82 -0.96
N PHE A 123 -7.74 3.44 -0.87
CA PHE A 123 -7.37 4.35 0.20
C PHE A 123 -6.66 5.55 -0.41
N LEU A 124 -7.14 6.77 -0.11
CA LEU A 124 -6.46 7.98 -0.55
C LEU A 124 -5.14 8.13 0.22
N LYS A 125 -4.03 8.19 -0.50
CA LYS A 125 -2.72 8.45 0.10
C LYS A 125 -2.74 9.78 0.86
N LEU A 126 -2.18 9.77 2.05
CA LEU A 126 -2.10 10.92 2.92
C LEU A 126 -0.74 11.62 2.76
N ASP A 127 -0.76 12.95 2.66
CA ASP A 127 0.47 13.73 2.67
C ASP A 127 1.00 13.82 4.11
N LEU A 128 2.14 13.17 4.36
CA LEU A 128 2.77 13.21 5.68
C LEU A 128 3.20 14.62 6.09
N ASN A 129 3.54 15.49 5.13
CA ASN A 129 3.89 16.87 5.43
C ASN A 129 2.71 17.64 6.05
N ASN A 130 1.47 17.24 5.73
CA ASN A 130 0.26 17.82 6.32
C ASN A 130 -0.14 17.15 7.63
N LEU A 131 0.20 15.88 7.82
CA LEU A 131 -0.09 15.14 9.05
C LEU A 131 0.90 15.44 10.18
N ILE A 132 2.14 15.79 9.84
CA ILE A 132 3.20 16.03 10.80
C ILE A 132 3.31 17.54 11.06
N ASN A 133 3.00 17.95 12.28
CA ASN A 133 3.17 19.35 12.70
C ASN A 133 4.65 19.63 12.99
N ILE A 134 5.22 20.64 12.32
CA ILE A 134 6.61 21.08 12.48
C ILE A 134 6.94 21.45 13.93
N THR A 135 5.96 21.96 14.69
CA THR A 135 6.13 22.29 16.11
C THR A 135 6.32 21.03 16.96
N THR A 136 5.72 19.92 16.56
CA THR A 136 5.89 18.61 17.19
C THR A 136 7.26 18.02 16.87
N LEU A 137 7.79 18.27 15.65
CA LEU A 137 9.11 17.81 15.22
C LEU A 137 10.23 18.34 16.12
N ASN A 138 10.24 19.66 16.37
CA ASN A 138 11.32 20.33 17.11
C ASN A 138 11.35 20.06 18.62
N ASN A 139 10.31 19.39 19.16
CA ASN A 139 10.13 19.18 20.60
C ASN A 139 10.24 17.70 21.01
N LEU A 140 10.65 16.82 20.10
CA LEU A 140 10.88 15.42 20.48
C LEU A 140 12.05 15.34 21.46
N LYS A 141 11.75 14.84 22.67
CA LYS A 141 12.71 14.63 23.74
C LYS A 141 13.02 13.14 23.85
N PHE A 142 14.30 12.82 23.77
CA PHE A 142 14.80 11.48 24.02
C PHE A 142 15.67 11.48 25.28
N GLY A 143 15.75 10.34 25.96
CA GLY A 143 16.64 10.19 27.12
C GLY A 143 18.12 10.30 26.74
N ALA A 144 19.02 10.08 27.69
CA ALA A 144 20.47 10.22 27.51
C ALA A 144 21.08 9.35 26.38
N ILE A 145 20.37 8.30 25.96
CA ILE A 145 20.79 7.43 24.85
C ILE A 145 20.11 7.92 23.56
N HIS A 146 20.91 8.16 22.52
CA HIS A 146 20.42 8.52 21.19
C HIS A 146 19.34 7.55 20.72
N PRO A 147 18.19 8.07 20.23
CA PRO A 147 17.12 7.21 19.78
C PRO A 147 17.52 6.49 18.49
N GLY A 148 17.23 5.20 18.41
CA GLY A 148 17.23 4.48 17.13
C GLY A 148 16.00 4.85 16.30
N GLU A 149 16.04 4.51 15.00
CA GLU A 149 14.97 4.74 14.03
C GLU A 149 13.56 4.42 14.56
N GLY A 150 13.36 3.20 15.10
CA GLY A 150 12.05 2.79 15.60
C GLY A 150 11.52 3.66 16.75
N LYS A 151 12.40 4.21 17.59
CA LYS A 151 12.03 5.10 18.68
C LYS A 151 11.64 6.48 18.15
N ILE A 152 12.38 7.01 17.17
CA ILE A 152 12.06 8.27 16.49
C ILE A 152 10.68 8.18 15.83
N ILE A 153 10.46 7.16 14.99
CA ILE A 153 9.17 6.96 14.30
C ILE A 153 8.03 6.82 15.29
N SER A 154 8.20 6.00 16.34
CA SER A 154 7.13 5.81 17.33
C SER A 154 6.77 7.11 18.07
N HIS A 155 7.75 7.94 18.41
CA HIS A 155 7.48 9.22 19.07
C HIS A 155 6.82 10.22 18.11
N LEU A 156 7.33 10.30 16.87
CA LEU A 156 6.77 11.14 15.81
C LEU A 156 5.29 10.83 15.56
N LEU A 157 4.97 9.55 15.35
CA LEU A 157 3.62 9.09 15.08
C LEU A 157 2.69 9.38 16.26
N LYS A 158 3.11 9.04 17.49
CA LYS A 158 2.33 9.29 18.70
C LYS A 158 2.06 10.79 18.91
N ALA A 159 3.07 11.62 18.71
CA ALA A 159 2.95 13.05 18.96
C ALA A 159 2.08 13.78 17.92
N ASN A 160 1.86 13.17 16.75
CA ASN A 160 0.96 13.68 15.71
C ASN A 160 -0.36 12.90 15.62
N ASN A 161 -0.66 12.03 16.59
CA ASN A 161 -1.85 11.16 16.59
C ASN A 161 -2.01 10.32 15.31
N ILE A 162 -0.90 9.86 14.73
CA ILE A 162 -0.89 8.97 13.57
C ILE A 162 -0.76 7.54 14.11
N GLU A 163 -1.89 6.85 14.31
CA GLU A 163 -1.89 5.55 14.99
C GLU A 163 -1.60 4.36 14.06
N GLU A 164 -1.66 4.54 12.75
CA GLU A 164 -1.61 3.44 11.78
C GLU A 164 -0.32 3.42 10.92
N TYR A 165 0.02 2.26 10.37
CA TYR A 165 1.02 2.05 9.29
C TYR A 165 2.47 2.53 9.53
N ASN A 166 3.01 2.41 10.74
CA ASN A 166 4.41 2.75 11.05
C ASN A 166 5.47 2.18 10.09
N LYS A 167 5.22 1.00 9.51
CA LYS A 167 6.07 0.34 8.52
C LYS A 167 6.20 1.10 7.20
N GLY A 168 5.35 2.11 6.96
CA GLY A 168 5.43 3.00 5.81
C GLY A 168 6.51 4.06 5.92
N LEU A 169 7.08 4.26 7.12
CA LEU A 169 8.10 5.27 7.39
C LEU A 169 9.46 4.62 7.67
N ILE A 170 10.52 5.34 7.35
CA ILE A 170 11.89 5.06 7.75
C ILE A 170 12.58 6.35 8.17
N VAL A 171 13.70 6.23 8.87
CA VAL A 171 14.57 7.37 9.22
C VAL A 171 15.89 7.25 8.48
N LYS A 172 16.22 8.27 7.68
CA LYS A 172 17.50 8.42 6.99
C LYS A 172 18.37 9.45 7.71
N ASN A 173 19.68 9.37 7.50
CA ASN A 173 20.65 10.40 7.89
C ASN A 173 20.54 10.86 9.35
N ILE A 174 20.59 9.92 10.30
CA ILE A 174 20.59 10.25 11.74
C ILE A 174 21.94 10.88 12.11
N ASP A 175 21.96 12.19 12.33
CA ASP A 175 23.10 12.92 12.85
C ASP A 175 23.03 12.97 14.38
N LYS A 176 23.92 12.21 15.03
CA LYS A 176 23.96 12.16 16.50
C LYS A 176 24.53 13.44 17.11
N SER A 177 25.44 14.12 16.44
CA SER A 177 26.09 15.33 16.95
C SER A 177 25.13 16.50 16.91
N ASN A 178 24.44 16.66 15.78
CA ASN A 178 23.47 17.74 15.58
C ASN A 178 22.04 17.37 16.05
N LYS A 179 21.84 16.12 16.50
CA LYS A 179 20.56 15.57 16.93
C LYS A 179 19.46 15.79 15.88
N SER A 180 19.78 15.48 14.63
CA SER A 180 18.85 15.62 13.51
C SER A 180 18.66 14.29 12.79
N ALA A 181 17.55 14.18 12.06
CA ALA A 181 17.19 13.02 11.28
C ALA A 181 16.24 13.40 10.14
N ILE A 182 16.24 12.63 9.05
CA ILE A 182 15.33 12.84 7.92
C ILE A 182 14.29 11.72 7.92
N ILE A 183 13.01 12.09 7.94
CA ILE A 183 11.91 11.14 7.79
C ILE A 183 11.65 10.90 6.31
N SER A 184 11.58 9.64 5.92
CA SER A 184 11.37 9.23 4.53
C SER A 184 10.36 8.08 4.45
N LEU A 185 9.86 7.79 3.25
CA LEU A 185 9.00 6.63 3.02
C LEU A 185 9.85 5.36 2.93
N SER A 186 9.32 4.28 3.49
CA SER A 186 9.90 2.95 3.32
C SER A 186 9.87 2.49 1.86
N ASP A 187 10.76 1.57 1.49
CA ASP A 187 10.79 0.88 0.19
C ASP A 187 9.66 -0.16 0.00
N ARG A 188 8.77 -0.28 1.00
CA ARG A 188 7.63 -1.19 0.94
C ARG A 188 6.57 -0.62 0.01
N PHE A 189 5.99 -1.51 -0.80
CA PHE A 189 4.95 -1.16 -1.75
C PHE A 189 3.59 -0.93 -1.06
N ASN A 190 2.66 -0.31 -1.78
CA ASN A 190 1.33 0.06 -1.28
C ASN A 190 1.40 0.92 0.01
N ASN A 191 2.24 1.94 -0.05
CA ASN A 191 2.44 2.88 1.06
C ASN A 191 1.22 3.83 1.13
N PRO A 192 0.54 3.94 2.29
CA PRO A 192 -0.61 4.85 2.45
C PRO A 192 -0.18 6.33 2.50
N TYR A 193 1.12 6.60 2.48
CA TYR A 193 1.67 7.94 2.58
C TYR A 193 2.40 8.37 1.31
N PHE A 194 2.45 9.68 1.11
CA PHE A 194 3.43 10.34 0.26
C PHE A 194 4.10 11.50 1.01
N LEU A 195 5.18 12.03 0.44
CA LEU A 195 5.87 13.22 0.91
C LEU A 195 5.86 14.25 -0.21
N SER A 196 5.35 15.45 0.07
CA SER A 196 5.49 16.61 -0.81
C SER A 196 6.84 17.29 -0.66
N SER A 197 7.51 17.12 0.50
CA SER A 197 8.90 17.56 0.74
C SER A 197 9.58 16.70 1.79
N ASP A 198 10.92 16.72 1.82
CA ASP A 198 11.67 16.03 2.86
C ASP A 198 11.32 16.59 4.25
N ILE A 199 11.10 15.70 5.22
CA ILE A 199 10.78 16.08 6.59
C ILE A 199 12.05 15.95 7.43
N GLU A 200 12.63 17.10 7.76
CA GLU A 200 13.74 17.17 8.71
C GLU A 200 13.22 17.26 10.15
N LEU A 201 13.82 16.47 11.04
CA LEU A 201 13.45 16.33 12.43
C LEU A 201 14.65 16.68 13.29
N ASN A 202 14.49 17.68 14.17
CA ASN A 202 15.46 18.03 15.20
C ASN A 202 14.97 17.54 16.56
N TYR A 203 15.84 16.92 17.35
CA TYR A 203 15.46 16.37 18.65
C TYR A 203 16.43 16.76 19.77
N THR A 204 15.98 16.64 21.02
CA THR A 204 16.77 16.97 22.21
C THR A 204 17.01 15.78 23.12
#